data_AF-A0A1G7BF51-F1
#
_entry.id   AF-A0A1G7BF51-F1
#
_cell.length_a   1.000
_cell.length_b   1.000
_cell.length_c   1.000
_cell.angle_alpha   90.00
_cell.angle_beta   90.00
_cell.angle_gamma   90.00
#
_symmetry.space_group_name_H-M   'P 1'
#
loop_
_entity.id
_entity.type
_entity.pdbx_description
1 polymer ?
#
loop_
_entity_poly.entity_id
_entity_poly.type
_entity_poly.pdbx_seq_one_letter_code
_entity_poly.pdbx_strand_id
1 'polypeptide(L)'
;MRTDHGAWVAGARRAVWVPAGTWHEHRVHGHTEVHTLHFPLGCTPLPTGTPTVIAVPALLRELLVASTEPGLTPGESDRLRAVIEDRLCRADIAPLQLPCARDPRLHQACRIVTDDLARPLTIARLAREVGLSERHLSRLFHTEFGTTYPQWRTTARLFQAMIELTDGATVTETAHRCGWSTPSAFVATFTRTLGQTPGAYRSAGARPREAAR
;
A
#
# COMPACT_ATOMS: atom_id res chain seq x y z
N MET A 1 -2.68 -2.92 -5.81
CA MET A 1 -3.72 -2.36 -6.70
C MET A 1 -3.21 -1.09 -7.35
N ARG A 2 -3.51 -0.88 -8.65
CA ARG A 2 -3.20 0.34 -9.40
C ARG A 2 -4.47 0.91 -10.01
N THR A 3 -4.54 2.22 -10.09
CA THR A 3 -5.48 2.95 -10.94
C THR A 3 -4.70 3.97 -11.77
N ASP A 4 -5.40 4.72 -12.60
CA ASP A 4 -4.90 5.92 -13.29
C ASP A 4 -4.37 7.00 -12.33
N HIS A 5 -4.90 7.05 -11.10
CA HIS A 5 -4.55 8.04 -10.09
C HIS A 5 -3.40 7.62 -9.15
N GLY A 6 -3.02 6.34 -9.10
CA GLY A 6 -1.96 5.90 -8.21
C GLY A 6 -1.84 4.40 -8.00
N ALA A 7 -0.99 4.04 -7.06
CA ALA A 7 -0.83 2.69 -6.58
C ALA A 7 -1.04 2.60 -5.06
N TRP A 8 -1.66 1.50 -4.65
CA TRP A 8 -1.93 1.13 -3.26
C TRP A 8 -1.44 -0.29 -3.02
N VAL A 9 -0.80 -0.51 -1.88
CA VAL A 9 -0.38 -1.83 -1.41
C VAL A 9 -1.05 -2.10 -0.08
N ALA A 10 -1.73 -3.23 -0.01
CA ALA A 10 -2.31 -3.77 1.22
C ALA A 10 -1.58 -5.06 1.58
N GLY A 11 -1.05 -5.13 2.80
CA GLY A 11 -0.58 -6.38 3.39
C GLY A 11 -1.63 -6.94 4.35
N ALA A 12 -1.31 -8.00 5.09
CA ALA A 12 -2.26 -8.74 5.95
C ALA A 12 -3.03 -7.93 7.01
N ARG A 13 -2.61 -6.70 7.32
CA ARG A 13 -3.26 -5.79 8.29
C ARG A 13 -3.81 -4.51 7.64
N ARG A 14 -3.98 -4.52 6.33
CA ARG A 14 -4.50 -3.41 5.53
C ARG A 14 -5.46 -3.97 4.49
N ALA A 15 -6.45 -3.18 4.11
CA ALA A 15 -7.31 -3.47 2.97
C ALA A 15 -7.40 -2.22 2.10
N VAL A 16 -7.82 -2.42 0.85
CA VAL A 16 -8.08 -1.32 -0.07
C VAL A 16 -9.58 -1.21 -0.28
N TRP A 17 -10.16 -0.08 0.11
CA TRP A 17 -11.50 0.32 -0.29
C TRP A 17 -11.46 0.83 -1.72
N VAL A 18 -12.37 0.35 -2.56
CA VAL A 18 -12.49 0.75 -3.96
C VAL A 18 -13.92 1.23 -4.20
N PRO A 19 -14.12 2.54 -4.45
CA PRO A 19 -15.43 3.07 -4.80
C PRO A 19 -15.97 2.44 -6.10
N ALA A 20 -17.30 2.27 -6.16
CA ALA A 20 -17.98 1.77 -7.35
C ALA A 20 -17.61 2.61 -8.61
N GLY A 21 -17.43 1.95 -9.75
CA GLY A 21 -17.06 2.60 -11.01
C GLY A 21 -15.56 2.89 -11.17
N THR A 22 -14.72 2.56 -10.19
CA THR A 22 -13.26 2.78 -10.30
C THR A 22 -12.60 1.68 -11.13
N TRP A 23 -12.03 2.01 -12.29
CA TRP A 23 -11.17 1.09 -13.03
C TRP A 23 -9.87 0.84 -12.26
N HIS A 24 -9.50 -0.43 -12.09
CA HIS A 24 -8.34 -0.80 -11.29
C HIS A 24 -7.73 -2.15 -11.73
N GLU A 25 -6.43 -2.29 -11.51
CA GLU A 25 -5.66 -3.52 -11.72
C GLU A 25 -5.15 -4.05 -10.37
N HIS A 26 -5.30 -5.36 -10.15
CA HIS A 26 -4.74 -6.04 -8.97
C HIS A 26 -3.45 -6.77 -9.33
N ARG A 27 -2.44 -6.62 -8.47
CA ARG A 27 -1.21 -7.42 -8.49
C ARG A 27 -0.97 -7.97 -7.10
N VAL A 28 -0.62 -9.24 -7.06
CA VAL A 28 -0.46 -10.02 -5.84
C VAL A 28 0.99 -10.51 -5.79
N HIS A 29 1.63 -10.35 -4.63
CA HIS A 29 3.03 -10.70 -4.38
C HIS A 29 3.07 -11.78 -3.30
N GLY A 30 4.09 -12.65 -3.34
CA GLY A 30 4.22 -13.81 -2.47
C GLY A 30 3.00 -14.73 -2.40
N HIS A 31 2.92 -15.52 -1.33
CA HIS A 31 1.76 -16.35 -1.03
C HIS A 31 0.67 -15.53 -0.34
N THR A 32 -0.34 -15.10 -1.11
CA THR A 32 -1.40 -14.23 -0.62
C THR A 32 -2.78 -14.78 -1.00
N GLU A 33 -3.63 -14.94 0.00
CA GLU A 33 -5.07 -15.16 -0.19
C GLU A 33 -5.78 -13.80 -0.21
N VAL A 34 -6.64 -13.60 -1.22
CA VAL A 34 -7.36 -12.35 -1.43
C VAL A 34 -8.82 -12.54 -1.07
N HIS A 35 -9.25 -11.86 0.00
CA HIS A 35 -10.65 -11.81 0.42
C HIS A 35 -11.29 -10.51 -0.08
N THR A 36 -12.38 -10.63 -0.84
CA THR A 36 -13.07 -9.48 -1.42
C THR A 36 -14.51 -9.44 -0.92
N LEU A 37 -14.90 -8.32 -0.31
CA LEU A 37 -16.25 -8.07 0.14
C LEU A 37 -16.87 -6.95 -0.69
N HIS A 38 -18.05 -7.21 -1.23
CA HIS A 38 -18.83 -6.23 -2.00
C HIS A 38 -19.95 -5.65 -1.12
N PHE A 39 -20.24 -4.37 -1.33
CA PHE A 39 -21.32 -3.65 -0.68
C PHE A 39 -22.37 -3.23 -1.72
N PRO A 40 -23.67 -3.26 -1.41
CA PRO A 40 -24.70 -2.73 -2.28
C PRO A 40 -24.47 -1.26 -2.62
N LEU A 41 -24.88 -0.83 -3.82
CA LEU A 41 -24.85 0.58 -4.20
C LEU A 41 -25.71 1.39 -3.20
N GLY A 42 -25.14 2.47 -2.65
CA GLY A 42 -25.76 3.27 -1.60
C GLY A 42 -25.28 2.94 -0.17
N CYS A 43 -24.63 1.78 0.04
CA CYS A 43 -23.90 1.49 1.27
C CYS A 43 -22.42 1.86 1.08
N THR A 44 -22.02 3.03 1.59
CA THR A 44 -20.62 3.50 1.58
C THR A 44 -20.12 3.59 3.02
N PRO A 45 -19.60 2.49 3.60
CA PRO A 45 -19.08 2.47 4.96
C PRO A 45 -17.85 3.39 5.15
N LEU A 46 -17.23 3.81 4.04
CA LEU A 46 -16.14 4.78 4.03
C LEU A 46 -16.54 6.00 3.18
N PRO A 47 -16.45 7.24 3.72
CA PRO A 47 -16.86 8.45 3.03
C PRO A 47 -15.78 8.93 2.04
N THR A 48 -15.32 8.03 1.16
CA THR A 48 -14.23 8.33 0.22
C THR A 48 -14.68 8.06 -1.22
N GLY A 49 -14.54 9.09 -2.07
CA GLY A 49 -14.78 8.99 -3.51
C GLY A 49 -13.55 8.50 -4.29
N THR A 50 -12.47 8.12 -3.60
CA THR A 50 -11.23 7.63 -4.19
C THR A 50 -10.76 6.36 -3.49
N PRO A 51 -9.98 5.50 -4.16
CA PRO A 51 -9.46 4.31 -3.53
C PRO A 51 -8.60 4.63 -2.31
N THR A 52 -8.85 3.91 -1.21
CA THR A 52 -8.31 4.26 0.10
C THR A 52 -7.78 3.03 0.82
N VAL A 53 -6.59 3.11 1.39
CA VAL A 53 -6.05 2.06 2.27
C VAL A 53 -6.55 2.28 3.69
N ILE A 54 -7.19 1.25 4.23
CA ILE A 54 -7.70 1.23 5.61
C ILE A 54 -6.85 0.29 6.46
N ALA A 55 -6.68 0.65 7.73
CA ALA A 55 -6.15 -0.29 8.71
C ALA A 55 -7.15 -1.43 8.94
N VAL A 56 -6.64 -2.65 9.02
CA VAL A 56 -7.42 -3.85 9.34
C VAL A 56 -6.85 -4.45 10.63
N PRO A 57 -7.41 -4.07 11.79
CA PRO A 57 -7.08 -4.70 13.07
C PRO A 57 -7.41 -6.20 13.07
N ALA A 58 -6.84 -6.94 14.02
CA ALA A 58 -6.97 -8.40 14.08
C ALA A 58 -8.44 -8.89 14.02
N LEU A 59 -9.35 -8.26 14.78
CA LEU A 59 -10.76 -8.63 14.74
C LEU A 59 -11.40 -8.41 13.35
N LEU A 60 -11.17 -7.25 12.73
CA LEU A 60 -11.71 -6.98 11.39
C LEU A 60 -11.11 -7.94 10.35
N ARG A 61 -9.84 -8.33 10.51
CA ARG A 61 -9.20 -9.34 9.67
C ARG A 61 -9.95 -10.67 9.73
N GLU A 62 -10.17 -11.21 10.94
CA GLU A 62 -10.85 -12.51 11.07
C GLU A 62 -12.29 -12.43 10.56
N LEU A 63 -13.00 -11.32 10.80
CA LEU A 63 -14.35 -11.14 10.27
C LEU A 63 -14.38 -11.14 8.74
N LEU A 64 -13.42 -10.46 8.10
CA LEU A 64 -13.30 -10.46 6.64
C LEU A 64 -13.02 -11.87 6.09
N VAL A 65 -12.10 -12.61 6.72
CA VAL A 65 -11.80 -14.00 6.34
C VAL A 65 -13.05 -14.87 6.49
N ALA A 66 -13.67 -14.86 7.68
CA ALA A 66 -14.87 -15.64 7.98
C ALA A 66 -16.01 -15.32 7.01
N SER A 67 -16.21 -14.05 6.65
CA SER A 67 -17.28 -13.61 5.72
C SER A 67 -17.13 -14.13 4.29
N THR A 68 -15.99 -14.72 3.95
CA THR A 68 -15.70 -15.29 2.63
C THR A 68 -15.53 -16.80 2.66
N GLU A 69 -15.80 -17.45 3.80
CA GLU A 69 -15.77 -18.89 3.91
C GLU A 69 -16.92 -19.54 3.11
N PRO A 70 -16.66 -20.69 2.46
CA PRO A 70 -17.71 -21.43 1.77
C PRO A 70 -18.71 -22.01 2.78
N GLY A 71 -20.00 -22.03 2.41
CA GLY A 71 -21.04 -22.72 3.19
C GLY A 71 -21.70 -21.89 4.30
N LEU A 72 -21.41 -20.60 4.40
CA LEU A 72 -22.14 -19.69 5.28
C LEU A 72 -23.63 -19.68 4.96
N THR A 73 -24.47 -19.78 6.00
CA THR A 73 -25.90 -19.51 5.85
C THR A 73 -26.14 -18.02 5.58
N PRO A 74 -27.23 -17.64 4.91
CA PRO A 74 -27.56 -16.22 4.69
C PRO A 74 -27.58 -15.41 6.00
N GLY A 75 -28.16 -15.95 7.06
CA GLY A 75 -28.22 -15.27 8.35
C GLY A 75 -26.86 -15.10 9.04
N GLU A 76 -25.93 -16.03 8.88
CA GLU A 76 -24.55 -15.86 9.38
C GLU A 76 -23.78 -14.81 8.57
N SER A 77 -23.88 -14.86 7.25
CA SER A 77 -23.31 -13.87 6.35
C SER A 77 -23.79 -12.46 6.70
N ASP A 78 -25.10 -12.29 6.93
CA ASP A 78 -25.69 -10.99 7.26
C ASP A 78 -25.19 -10.46 8.62
N ARG A 79 -25.07 -11.32 9.64
CA ARG A 79 -24.52 -10.94 10.95
C ARG A 79 -23.05 -10.55 10.86
N LEU A 80 -22.24 -11.30 10.12
CA LEU A 80 -20.83 -10.97 9.92
C LEU A 80 -20.68 -9.64 9.17
N ARG A 81 -21.47 -9.43 8.11
CA ARG A 81 -21.45 -8.20 7.31
C ARG A 81 -21.83 -6.98 8.16
N ALA A 82 -22.87 -7.07 8.98
CA ALA A 82 -23.27 -5.98 9.88
C ALA A 82 -22.14 -5.56 10.83
N VAL A 83 -21.43 -6.54 11.43
CA VAL A 83 -20.29 -6.24 12.30
C VAL A 83 -19.12 -5.63 11.50
N ILE A 84 -18.87 -6.11 10.28
CA ILE A 84 -17.83 -5.53 9.41
C ILE A 84 -18.13 -4.07 9.09
N GLU A 85 -19.37 -3.75 8.72
CA GLU A 85 -19.79 -2.38 8.42
C GLU A 85 -19.58 -1.44 9.62
N ASP A 86 -20.00 -1.85 10.82
CA ASP A 86 -19.76 -1.09 12.06
C ASP A 86 -18.27 -0.85 12.32
N ARG A 87 -17.42 -1.84 12.01
CA ARG A 87 -15.97 -1.73 12.20
C ARG A 87 -15.33 -0.85 11.13
N LEU A 88 -15.78 -0.91 9.88
CA LEU A 88 -15.29 -0.08 8.78
C LEU A 88 -15.61 1.40 9.01
N CYS A 89 -16.80 1.72 9.49
CA CYS A 89 -17.19 3.09 9.86
C CYS A 89 -16.28 3.70 10.95
N ARG A 90 -15.59 2.85 11.74
CA ARG A 90 -14.66 3.26 12.81
C ARG A 90 -13.20 3.00 12.43
N ALA A 91 -12.92 2.55 11.22
CA ALA A 91 -11.58 2.17 10.82
C ALA A 91 -10.71 3.41 10.60
N ASP A 92 -9.50 3.37 11.14
CA ASP A 92 -8.51 4.40 10.84
C ASP A 92 -8.08 4.29 9.38
N ILE A 93 -8.18 5.42 8.67
CA ILE A 93 -7.58 5.56 7.35
C ILE A 93 -6.06 5.56 7.56
N ALA A 94 -5.37 4.63 6.91
CA ALA A 94 -3.92 4.47 7.02
C ALA A 94 -3.30 4.77 5.65
N PRO A 95 -3.32 6.04 5.21
CA PRO A 95 -3.03 6.39 3.83
C PRO A 95 -1.57 6.09 3.54
N LEU A 96 -1.34 5.03 2.77
CA LEU A 96 -0.07 4.78 2.10
C LEU A 96 -0.41 4.63 0.62
N GLN A 97 -0.24 5.73 -0.10
CA GLN A 97 -0.50 5.84 -1.53
C GLN A 97 0.78 6.29 -2.22
N LEU A 98 1.08 5.68 -3.35
CA LEU A 98 2.10 6.17 -4.27
C LEU A 98 1.38 6.82 -5.45
N PRO A 99 1.35 8.16 -5.54
CA PRO A 99 0.58 8.86 -6.57
C PRO A 99 1.19 8.66 -7.95
N CYS A 100 0.34 8.66 -8.97
CA CYS A 100 0.76 8.61 -10.38
C CYS A 100 0.90 10.03 -10.93
N ALA A 101 2.02 10.32 -11.59
CA ALA A 101 2.27 11.62 -12.21
C ALA A 101 1.42 11.82 -13.46
N ARG A 102 0.88 13.03 -13.63
CA ARG A 102 0.21 13.47 -14.86
C ARG A 102 1.19 14.17 -15.80
N ASP A 103 2.10 15.00 -15.29
CA ASP A 103 3.16 15.59 -16.11
C ASP A 103 4.15 14.48 -16.58
N PRO A 104 4.41 14.35 -17.90
CA PRO A 104 5.30 13.32 -18.43
C PRO A 104 6.73 13.36 -17.87
N ARG A 105 7.23 14.54 -17.49
CA ARG A 105 8.58 14.73 -16.94
C ARG A 105 8.63 14.32 -15.49
N LEU A 106 7.59 14.62 -14.71
CA LEU A 106 7.44 14.09 -13.35
C LEU A 106 7.28 12.56 -13.39
N HIS A 107 6.50 12.03 -14.34
CA HIS A 107 6.37 10.59 -14.56
C HIS A 107 7.72 9.93 -14.84
N GLN A 108 8.50 10.51 -15.76
CA GLN A 108 9.84 10.04 -16.06
C GLN A 108 10.79 10.15 -14.85
N ALA A 109 10.70 11.23 -14.07
CA ALA A 109 11.48 11.40 -12.85
C ALA A 109 11.14 10.33 -11.79
N CYS A 110 9.85 10.04 -11.60
CA CYS A 110 9.39 8.96 -10.73
C CYS A 110 9.94 7.62 -11.18
N ARG A 111 9.85 7.32 -12.49
CA ARG A 111 10.35 6.07 -13.07
C ARG A 111 11.85 5.88 -12.84
N ILE A 112 12.67 6.89 -13.12
CA ILE A 112 14.13 6.85 -12.88
C ILE A 112 14.45 6.45 -11.44
N VAL A 113 13.67 6.95 -10.47
CA VAL A 113 13.89 6.68 -9.05
C VAL A 113 13.36 5.32 -8.63
N THR A 114 12.23 4.86 -9.19
CA THR A 114 11.70 3.53 -8.89
C THR A 114 12.48 2.40 -9.56
N ASP A 115 13.12 2.67 -10.70
CA ASP A 115 13.97 1.70 -11.40
C ASP A 115 15.24 1.36 -10.58
N ASP A 116 15.72 2.29 -9.76
CA ASP A 116 16.81 2.06 -8.80
C ASP A 116 16.66 2.94 -7.54
N LEU A 117 15.97 2.40 -6.52
CA LEU A 117 15.74 3.08 -5.25
C LEU A 117 17.00 3.20 -4.38
N ALA A 118 18.01 2.36 -4.62
CA ALA A 118 19.29 2.35 -3.94
C ALA A 118 20.19 3.49 -4.40
N ARG A 119 20.09 3.90 -5.67
CA ARG A 119 20.83 5.02 -6.24
C ARG A 119 20.58 6.33 -5.48
N PRO A 120 21.60 6.97 -4.88
CA PRO A 120 21.43 8.26 -4.20
C PRO A 120 21.25 9.39 -5.23
N LEU A 121 20.00 9.64 -5.61
CA LEU A 121 19.61 10.74 -6.49
C LEU A 121 19.11 11.93 -5.66
N THR A 122 19.83 13.05 -5.74
CA THR A 122 19.33 14.35 -5.27
C THR A 122 18.34 14.92 -6.27
N ILE A 123 17.46 15.82 -5.80
CA ILE A 123 16.49 16.47 -6.69
C ILE A 123 17.17 17.28 -7.81
N ALA A 124 18.33 17.89 -7.54
CA ALA A 124 19.11 18.60 -8.54
C ALA A 124 19.64 17.67 -9.65
N ARG A 125 20.10 16.46 -9.29
CA ARG A 125 20.52 15.45 -10.28
C ARG A 125 19.33 14.93 -11.08
N LEU A 126 18.25 14.59 -10.39
CA LEU A 126 17.03 14.09 -11.02
C LEU A 126 16.45 15.11 -11.99
N ALA A 127 16.40 16.39 -11.61
CA ALA A 127 15.92 17.48 -12.46
C ALA A 127 16.74 17.59 -13.75
N ARG A 128 18.07 17.49 -13.67
CA ARG A 128 18.94 17.46 -14.86
C ARG A 128 18.65 16.27 -15.77
N GLU A 129 18.45 15.08 -15.21
CA GLU A 129 18.15 13.86 -15.99
C GLU A 129 16.81 13.95 -16.74
N VAL A 130 15.87 14.77 -16.27
CA VAL A 130 14.57 15.00 -16.94
C VAL A 130 14.46 16.36 -17.64
N GLY A 131 15.56 17.09 -17.80
CA GLY A 131 15.59 18.37 -18.52
C GLY A 131 14.85 19.52 -17.81
N LEU A 132 14.83 19.53 -16.48
CA LEU A 132 14.17 20.55 -15.65
C LEU A 132 15.17 21.26 -14.73
N SER A 133 14.78 22.45 -14.25
CA SER A 133 15.43 23.05 -13.09
C SER A 133 14.93 22.42 -11.79
N GLU A 134 15.75 22.45 -10.74
CA GLU A 134 15.37 21.96 -9.41
C GLU A 134 14.09 22.61 -8.90
N ARG A 135 13.95 23.94 -9.07
CA ARG A 135 12.74 24.69 -8.70
C ARG A 135 11.51 24.15 -9.41
N HIS A 136 11.62 23.83 -10.70
CA HIS A 136 10.49 23.33 -11.47
C HIS A 136 10.11 21.92 -11.01
N LEU A 137 11.08 21.00 -10.87
CA LEU A 137 10.78 19.64 -10.42
C LEU A 137 10.21 19.62 -9.00
N SER A 138 10.78 20.40 -8.07
CA SER A 138 10.24 20.55 -6.70
C SER A 138 8.79 21.02 -6.71
N ARG A 139 8.47 21.99 -7.57
CA ARG A 139 7.11 22.49 -7.73
C ARG A 139 6.18 21.39 -8.23
N LEU A 140 6.59 20.59 -9.23
CA LEU A 140 5.76 19.49 -9.74
C LEU A 140 5.42 18.46 -8.66
N PHE A 141 6.41 18.05 -7.84
CA PHE A 141 6.15 17.17 -6.69
C PHE A 141 5.11 17.77 -5.72
N HIS A 142 5.21 19.06 -5.42
CA HIS A 142 4.24 19.73 -4.56
C HIS A 142 2.85 19.87 -5.20
N THR A 143 2.79 20.33 -6.45
CA THR A 143 1.51 20.66 -7.10
C THR A 143 0.73 19.43 -7.53
N GLU A 144 1.41 18.34 -7.90
CA GLU A 144 0.73 17.11 -8.30
C GLU A 144 0.54 16.13 -7.16
N PHE A 145 1.53 15.98 -6.27
CA PHE A 145 1.49 14.96 -5.22
C PHE A 145 1.21 15.52 -3.84
N GLY A 146 1.30 16.84 -3.64
CA GLY A 146 1.19 17.45 -2.32
C GLY A 146 2.37 17.11 -1.40
N THR A 147 3.51 16.65 -1.94
CA THR A 147 4.68 16.24 -1.14
C THR A 147 5.99 16.78 -1.70
N THR A 148 7.05 16.71 -0.91
CA THR A 148 8.42 16.91 -1.39
C THR A 148 8.99 15.63 -2.01
N TYR A 149 9.99 15.76 -2.87
CA TYR A 149 10.70 14.61 -3.43
C TYR A 149 11.23 13.62 -2.36
N PRO A 150 11.91 14.05 -1.27
CA PRO A 150 12.36 13.11 -0.23
C PRO A 150 11.23 12.35 0.45
N GLN A 151 10.07 13.00 0.68
CA GLN A 151 8.88 12.35 1.24
C GLN A 151 8.32 11.33 0.25
N TRP A 152 8.11 11.72 -1.02
CA TRP A 152 7.64 10.80 -2.06
C TRP A 152 8.58 9.60 -2.22
N ARG A 153 9.90 9.83 -2.25
CA ARG A 153 10.90 8.77 -2.36
C ARG A 153 10.86 7.83 -1.15
N THR A 154 10.65 8.36 0.05
CA THR A 154 10.48 7.54 1.26
C THR A 154 9.25 6.63 1.12
N THR A 155 8.14 7.16 0.64
CA THR A 155 6.93 6.38 0.33
C THR A 155 7.22 5.29 -0.70
N ALA A 156 7.87 5.62 -1.82
CA ALA A 156 8.23 4.65 -2.86
C ALA A 156 9.11 3.50 -2.30
N ARG A 157 10.07 3.83 -1.42
CA ARG A 157 10.90 2.82 -0.73
C ARG A 157 10.11 1.91 0.19
N LEU A 158 9.13 2.46 0.92
CA LEU A 158 8.25 1.65 1.78
C LEU A 158 7.36 0.72 0.93
N PHE A 159 6.87 1.19 -0.21
CA PHE A 159 6.13 0.38 -1.18
C PHE A 159 6.97 -0.82 -1.66
N GLN A 160 8.19 -0.56 -2.14
CA GLN A 160 9.08 -1.65 -2.58
C GLN A 160 9.44 -2.58 -1.41
N ALA A 161 9.70 -2.03 -0.22
CA ALA A 161 10.04 -2.85 0.93
C ALA A 161 8.91 -3.81 1.33
N MET A 162 7.65 -3.38 1.24
CA MET A 162 6.51 -4.28 1.47
C MET A 162 6.50 -5.44 0.47
N ILE A 163 6.77 -5.17 -0.81
CA ILE A 163 6.83 -6.19 -1.86
C ILE A 163 7.96 -7.18 -1.57
N GLU A 164 9.20 -6.70 -1.36
CA GLU A 164 10.36 -7.55 -1.10
C GLU A 164 10.18 -8.46 0.14
N LEU A 165 9.60 -7.92 1.22
CA LEU A 165 9.34 -8.69 2.45
C LEU A 165 8.29 -9.76 2.22
N THR A 166 7.23 -9.46 1.45
CA THR A 166 6.20 -10.44 1.09
C THR A 166 6.76 -11.52 0.15
N ASP A 167 7.70 -11.17 -0.71
CA ASP A 167 8.43 -12.10 -1.58
C ASP A 167 9.54 -12.87 -0.83
N GLY A 168 9.65 -12.68 0.49
CA GLY A 168 10.45 -13.51 1.39
C GLY A 168 11.84 -12.96 1.76
N ALA A 169 12.26 -11.83 1.17
CA ALA A 169 13.55 -11.21 1.45
C ALA A 169 13.72 -10.90 2.95
N THR A 170 14.96 -10.94 3.43
CA THR A 170 15.23 -10.59 4.83
C THR A 170 15.06 -9.08 5.06
N VAL A 171 14.86 -8.70 6.33
CA VAL A 171 14.76 -7.28 6.73
C VAL A 171 16.00 -6.49 6.30
N THR A 172 17.18 -7.10 6.45
CA THR A 172 18.47 -6.47 6.11
C THR A 172 18.63 -6.31 4.59
N GLU A 173 18.38 -7.36 3.81
CA GLU A 173 18.45 -7.28 2.34
C GLU A 173 17.47 -6.24 1.80
N THR A 174 16.24 -6.24 2.32
CA THR A 174 15.19 -5.28 1.95
C THR A 174 15.64 -3.84 2.20
N ALA A 175 16.24 -3.58 3.37
CA ALA A 175 16.75 -2.25 3.71
C ALA A 175 17.78 -1.76 2.69
N HIS A 176 18.75 -2.62 2.34
CA HIS A 176 19.80 -2.28 1.37
C HIS A 176 19.26 -2.10 -0.05
N ARG A 177 18.41 -3.01 -0.53
CA ARG A 177 17.79 -2.93 -1.87
C ARG A 177 16.92 -1.68 -2.04
N CYS A 178 16.22 -1.28 -0.98
CA CYS A 178 15.42 -0.06 -0.97
C CYS A 178 16.25 1.22 -0.72
N GLY A 179 17.58 1.12 -0.56
CA GLY A 179 18.48 2.27 -0.45
C GLY A 179 18.49 2.95 0.91
N TRP A 180 18.12 2.25 1.99
CA TRP A 180 18.27 2.78 3.33
C TRP A 180 19.74 2.77 3.75
N SER A 181 20.19 3.84 4.41
CA SER A 181 21.57 3.95 4.88
C SER A 181 21.89 2.93 5.96
N THR A 182 20.91 2.62 6.82
CA THR A 182 21.04 1.61 7.87
C THR A 182 19.74 0.81 8.03
N PRO A 183 19.82 -0.48 8.42
CA PRO A 183 18.64 -1.28 8.77
C PRO A 183 17.80 -0.64 9.90
N SER A 184 18.43 0.01 10.87
CA SER A 184 17.72 0.67 11.97
C SER A 184 16.85 1.84 11.49
N ALA A 185 17.34 2.66 10.56
CA ALA A 185 16.56 3.76 9.98
C ALA A 185 15.36 3.25 9.17
N PHE A 186 15.56 2.13 8.46
CA PHE A 186 14.49 1.41 7.77
C PHE A 186 13.44 0.92 8.75
N VAL A 187 13.82 0.13 9.75
CA VAL A 187 12.90 -0.44 10.74
C VAL A 187 12.10 0.64 11.46
N ALA A 188 12.76 1.73 11.88
CA ALA A 188 12.09 2.84 12.55
C ALA A 188 11.05 3.52 11.64
N THR A 189 11.41 3.79 10.38
CA THR A 189 10.49 4.45 9.45
C THR A 189 9.35 3.53 9.01
N PHE A 190 9.65 2.28 8.70
CA PHE A 190 8.66 1.27 8.35
C PHE A 190 7.65 1.07 9.48
N THR A 191 8.13 0.90 10.72
CA THR A 191 7.25 0.69 11.88
C THR A 191 6.38 1.90 12.16
N ARG A 192 6.94 3.11 12.08
CA ARG A 192 6.18 4.36 12.25
C ARG A 192 5.08 4.52 11.19
N THR A 193 5.35 4.17 9.94
CA THR A 193 4.39 4.34 8.84
C THR A 193 3.38 3.19 8.74
N LEU A 194 3.79 1.97 9.07
CA LEU A 194 2.98 0.77 8.86
C LEU A 194 2.34 0.22 10.13
N GLY A 195 2.75 0.70 11.31
CA GLY A 195 2.24 0.26 12.61
C GLY A 195 2.73 -1.11 13.07
N GLN A 196 3.65 -1.74 12.33
CA GLN A 196 4.27 -3.02 12.67
C GLN A 196 5.69 -3.10 12.12
N THR A 197 6.53 -3.94 12.73
CA THR A 197 7.94 -4.09 12.30
C THR A 197 8.04 -4.83 10.96
N PRO A 198 9.12 -4.62 10.18
CA PRO A 198 9.38 -5.37 8.95
C PRO A 198 9.38 -6.89 9.14
N GLY A 199 9.94 -7.37 10.26
CA GLY A 199 9.97 -8.79 10.59
C GLY A 199 8.57 -9.37 10.82
N ALA A 200 7.73 -8.67 11.58
CA ALA A 200 6.34 -9.07 11.78
C ALA A 200 5.54 -9.03 10.46
N TYR A 201 5.78 -8.01 9.62
CA TYR A 201 5.17 -7.90 8.29
C TYR A 201 5.53 -9.10 7.40
N ARG A 202 6.81 -9.46 7.33
CA ARG A 202 7.32 -10.62 6.59
C ARG A 202 6.69 -11.93 7.08
N SER A 203 6.68 -12.17 8.39
CA SER A 203 6.11 -13.39 8.97
C SER A 203 4.60 -13.52 8.73
N ALA A 204 3.87 -12.40 8.63
CA ALA A 204 2.45 -12.41 8.33
C ALA A 204 2.15 -12.86 6.89
N GLY A 205 3.01 -12.55 5.92
CA GLY A 205 2.90 -13.04 4.53
C GLY A 205 3.44 -14.46 4.32
N ALA A 206 4.22 -14.98 5.26
CA ALA A 206 4.88 -16.28 5.16
C ALA A 206 4.08 -17.46 5.78
N ARG A 207 2.84 -17.25 6.26
CA ARG A 207 2.08 -18.35 6.90
C ARG A 207 1.81 -19.47 5.88
N PRO A 208 2.33 -20.70 6.09
CA PRO A 208 1.98 -21.85 5.28
C PRO A 208 0.52 -22.26 5.53
N ARG A 209 -0.16 -22.79 4.51
CA ARG A 209 -1.41 -23.54 4.69
C ARG A 209 -1.19 -24.61 5.76
N GLU A 210 -1.93 -24.54 6.87
CA GLU A 210 -2.33 -25.77 7.53
C GLU A 210 -3.13 -26.56 6.50
N ALA A 211 -2.64 -27.76 6.19
CA ALA A 211 -3.24 -28.65 5.21
C ALA A 211 -4.67 -28.95 5.64
N ALA A 212 -5.64 -28.36 4.94
CA ALA A 212 -7.01 -28.84 4.93
C ALA A 212 -6.98 -30.32 4.52
N ARG A 213 -7.25 -31.19 5.50
CA ARG A 213 -7.70 -32.57 5.31
C ARG A 213 -9.21 -32.56 5.19
#